data_AF-S3CG93-F1
#
_entry.id   AF-S3CG93-F1
#
_cell.length_a   1.000
_cell.length_b   1.000
_cell.length_c   1.000
_cell.angle_alpha   90.00
_cell.angle_beta   90.00
_cell.angle_gamma   90.00
#
_symmetry.space_group_name_H-M   'P 1'
#
loop_
_entity.id
_entity.type
_entity.pdbx_description
1 polymer ?
#
loop_
_entity_poly.entity_id
_entity_poly.type
_entity_poly.pdbx_seq_one_letter_code
_entity_poly.pdbx_strand_id
1 'polypeptide(L)'
;MAPSETSILEQFLLAPAQLPTFLSLEDFAALFRTKAVSKSSAKDKAIHPSIRALYRDLQRQRGAVVDSVAADIEDEVARGRLLRRYALRERLRADAQEDAAADDELQIELLLRKEDASSKRNNDSLMSTVSGLGSAVEDLEAEVRLLEEEEAQLLQTVQQAVGSLSDLRYGRLANPQLRDQVLEGLDNVQATCNNVTASSQRAS
;
A
#
# COMPACT_ATOMS: atom_id res chain seq x y z
N MET A 1 46.89 -18.02 24.12
CA MET A 1 46.59 -17.31 22.86
C MET A 1 45.69 -18.21 22.04
N ALA A 2 44.66 -17.67 21.38
CA ALA A 2 43.80 -18.49 20.52
C ALA A 2 44.61 -19.05 19.34
N PRO A 3 44.39 -20.31 18.93
CA PRO A 3 45.13 -20.92 17.82
C PRO A 3 44.90 -20.13 16.52
N SER A 4 45.95 -19.97 15.72
CA SER A 4 45.84 -19.31 14.41
C SER A 4 45.10 -20.22 13.43
N GLU A 5 44.42 -19.65 12.45
CA GLU A 5 43.69 -20.40 11.41
C GLU A 5 44.60 -21.40 10.68
N THR A 6 45.82 -20.98 10.34
CA THR A 6 46.86 -21.86 9.79
C THR A 6 47.11 -23.07 10.68
N SER A 7 47.34 -22.86 11.99
CA SER A 7 47.61 -23.95 12.94
C SER A 7 46.42 -24.90 13.07
N ILE A 8 45.19 -24.39 12.97
CA ILE A 8 43.99 -25.22 12.99
C ILE A 8 43.94 -26.08 11.72
N LEU A 9 44.06 -25.46 10.55
CA LEU A 9 43.95 -26.16 9.27
C LEU A 9 45.05 -27.22 9.10
N GLU A 10 46.29 -26.90 9.43
CA GLU A 10 47.41 -27.85 9.36
C GLU A 10 47.21 -29.04 10.32
N GLN A 11 46.78 -28.78 11.56
CA GLN A 11 46.56 -29.82 12.56
C GLN A 11 45.39 -30.75 12.18
N PHE A 12 44.32 -30.19 11.60
CA PHE A 12 43.14 -30.97 11.22
C PHE A 12 43.30 -31.70 9.89
N LEU A 13 44.01 -31.11 8.92
CA LEU A 13 44.06 -31.62 7.54
C LEU A 13 45.37 -32.33 7.21
N LEU A 14 46.53 -31.87 7.70
CA LEU A 14 47.83 -32.43 7.29
C LEU A 14 48.33 -33.51 8.26
N ALA A 15 48.24 -33.26 9.57
CA ALA A 15 48.73 -34.19 10.59
C ALA A 15 48.09 -35.61 10.50
N PRO A 16 46.76 -35.77 10.36
CA PRO A 16 46.15 -37.09 10.19
C PRO A 16 46.26 -37.61 8.75
N ALA A 17 46.64 -36.79 7.78
CA ALA A 17 46.64 -37.17 6.38
C ALA A 17 47.86 -37.98 5.95
N GLN A 18 48.91 -38.12 6.75
CA GLN A 18 50.05 -38.96 6.37
C GLN A 18 49.66 -40.44 6.36
N LEU A 19 50.06 -41.17 5.30
CA LEU A 19 49.73 -42.61 5.13
C LEU A 19 50.06 -43.46 6.37
N PRO A 20 51.25 -43.35 6.98
CA PRO A 20 51.60 -44.17 8.13
C PRO A 20 50.73 -43.93 9.37
N THR A 21 50.08 -42.76 9.46
CA THR A 21 49.28 -42.35 10.62
C THR A 21 47.98 -43.15 10.75
N PHE A 22 47.34 -43.50 9.63
CA PHE A 22 46.09 -44.28 9.64
C PHE A 22 46.24 -45.67 9.03
N LEU A 23 47.31 -45.93 8.26
CA LEU A 23 47.57 -47.24 7.67
C LEU A 23 49.07 -47.53 7.66
N SER A 24 49.50 -48.31 8.65
CA SER A 24 50.89 -48.77 8.71
C SER A 24 51.21 -49.76 7.58
N LEU A 25 52.49 -49.93 7.26
CA LEU A 25 52.93 -50.93 6.28
C LEU A 25 52.51 -52.35 6.68
N GLU A 26 52.44 -52.65 7.98
CA GLU A 26 52.06 -53.97 8.48
C GLU A 26 50.57 -54.24 8.27
N ASP A 27 49.73 -53.25 8.56
CA ASP A 27 48.28 -53.32 8.34
C ASP A 27 47.94 -53.37 6.86
N PHE A 28 48.63 -52.56 6.04
CA PHE A 28 48.52 -52.62 4.58
C PHE A 28 48.90 -54.00 4.05
N ALA A 29 50.01 -54.57 4.53
CA ALA A 29 50.43 -55.91 4.13
C ALA A 29 49.46 -57.01 4.59
N ALA A 30 48.74 -56.81 5.69
CA ALA A 30 47.72 -57.74 6.16
C ALA A 30 46.53 -57.85 5.19
N LEU A 31 46.20 -56.78 4.44
CA LEU A 31 45.11 -56.78 3.44
C LEU A 31 45.36 -57.74 2.27
N PHE A 32 46.63 -58.02 1.95
CA PHE A 32 47.02 -58.92 0.85
C PHE A 32 47.23 -60.37 1.30
N ARG A 33 47.13 -60.66 2.60
CA ARG A 33 47.20 -62.03 3.11
C ARG A 33 45.88 -62.73 2.80
N THR A 34 45.83 -63.44 1.68
CA THR A 34 44.69 -64.30 1.36
C THR A 34 44.52 -65.39 2.43
N LYS A 35 43.28 -65.86 2.65
CA LYS A 35 42.99 -66.97 3.58
C LYS A 35 43.76 -68.27 3.26
N ALA A 36 44.37 -68.38 2.07
CA ALA A 36 45.19 -69.51 1.63
C ALA A 36 46.63 -69.49 2.18
N VAL A 37 47.24 -68.32 2.42
CA VAL A 37 48.61 -68.17 2.94
C VAL A 37 48.67 -68.39 4.47
N SER A 38 47.52 -68.36 5.15
CA SER A 38 47.40 -68.58 6.60
C SER A 38 47.78 -70.01 7.07
N LYS A 39 48.00 -70.96 6.17
CA LYS A 39 48.32 -72.37 6.52
C LYS A 39 49.80 -72.74 6.37
N SER A 40 50.62 -71.89 5.75
CA SER A 40 52.08 -72.11 5.66
C SER A 40 52.78 -71.44 6.83
N SER A 41 53.37 -72.29 7.68
CA SER A 41 54.43 -72.06 8.67
C SER A 41 54.86 -70.61 8.96
N ALA A 42 54.95 -70.28 10.26
CA ALA A 42 55.37 -69.02 10.89
C ALA A 42 56.75 -68.43 10.45
N LYS A 43 57.40 -69.01 9.44
CA LYS A 43 58.72 -68.62 8.92
C LYS A 43 58.65 -67.59 7.79
N ASP A 44 57.51 -67.45 7.11
CA ASP A 44 57.31 -66.49 6.00
C ASP A 44 56.54 -65.23 6.44
N LYS A 45 56.93 -64.64 7.57
CA LYS A 45 56.38 -63.35 8.05
C LYS A 45 56.93 -62.15 7.26
N ALA A 46 57.80 -62.39 6.26
CA ALA A 46 58.42 -61.34 5.47
C ALA A 46 57.40 -60.70 4.51
N ILE A 47 57.20 -59.38 4.62
CA ILE A 47 56.37 -58.62 3.68
C ILE A 47 56.98 -58.73 2.28
N HIS A 48 56.18 -59.19 1.32
CA HIS A 48 56.62 -59.35 -0.07
C HIS A 48 57.12 -58.01 -0.66
N PRO A 49 58.23 -57.98 -1.40
CA PRO A 49 58.83 -56.74 -1.91
C PRO A 49 57.90 -55.91 -2.79
N SER A 50 56.99 -56.54 -3.56
CA SER A 50 56.00 -55.79 -4.38
C SER A 50 54.98 -55.03 -3.53
N ILE A 51 54.58 -55.58 -2.36
CA ILE A 51 53.66 -54.92 -1.44
C ILE A 51 54.33 -53.69 -0.83
N ARG A 52 55.64 -53.78 -0.52
CA ARG A 52 56.43 -52.63 -0.07
C ARG A 52 56.56 -51.56 -1.15
N ALA A 53 56.77 -51.96 -2.41
CA ALA A 53 56.82 -51.03 -3.53
C ALA A 53 55.47 -50.30 -3.71
N LEU A 54 54.36 -51.04 -3.68
CA LEU A 54 53.02 -50.48 -3.76
C LEU A 54 52.71 -49.51 -2.61
N TYR A 55 53.10 -49.85 -1.38
CA TYR A 55 52.94 -48.95 -0.23
C TYR A 55 53.75 -47.66 -0.39
N ARG A 56 54.98 -47.73 -0.91
CA ARG A 56 55.80 -46.55 -1.20
C ARG A 56 55.20 -45.68 -2.30
N ASP A 57 54.60 -46.29 -3.32
CA ASP A 57 53.96 -45.54 -4.39
C ASP A 57 52.66 -44.88 -3.91
N LEU A 58 51.88 -45.57 -3.07
CA LEU A 58 50.72 -44.97 -2.39
C LEU A 58 51.14 -43.82 -1.46
N GLN A 59 52.25 -43.98 -0.73
CA GLN A 59 52.81 -42.92 0.12
C GLN A 59 53.21 -41.70 -0.70
N ARG A 60 53.80 -41.90 -1.89
CA ARG A 60 54.16 -40.82 -2.82
C ARG A 60 52.93 -40.11 -3.40
N GLN A 61 51.95 -40.87 -3.90
CA GLN A 61 50.69 -40.31 -4.41
C GLN A 61 49.98 -39.48 -3.35
N ARG A 62 49.91 -40.01 -2.12
CA ARG A 62 49.29 -39.30 -1.01
C ARG A 62 50.10 -38.10 -0.55
N GLY A 63 51.44 -38.19 -0.55
CA GLY A 63 52.32 -37.05 -0.30
C GLY A 63 52.02 -35.88 -1.24
N ALA A 64 51.89 -36.15 -2.55
CA ALA A 64 51.55 -35.11 -3.53
C ALA A 64 50.19 -34.44 -3.25
N VAL A 65 49.19 -35.20 -2.78
CA VAL A 65 47.89 -34.64 -2.37
C VAL A 65 48.03 -33.80 -1.10
N VAL A 66 48.80 -34.26 -0.11
CA VAL A 66 49.06 -33.50 1.13
C VAL A 66 49.78 -32.19 0.80
N ASP A 67 50.74 -32.21 -0.11
CA ASP A 67 51.47 -31.01 -0.55
C ASP A 67 50.53 -30.03 -1.29
N SER A 68 49.61 -30.53 -2.11
CA SER A 68 48.55 -29.72 -2.73
C SER A 68 47.66 -29.06 -1.69
N VAL A 69 47.18 -29.82 -0.70
CA VAL A 69 46.31 -29.30 0.36
C VAL A 69 47.07 -28.28 1.22
N ALA A 70 48.37 -28.48 1.46
CA ALA A 70 49.19 -27.50 2.15
C ALA A 70 49.24 -26.15 1.41
N ALA A 71 49.40 -26.17 0.09
CA ALA A 71 49.31 -24.95 -0.73
C ALA A 71 47.90 -24.32 -0.69
N ASP A 72 46.84 -25.13 -0.77
CA ASP A 72 45.46 -24.64 -0.67
C ASP A 72 45.16 -23.97 0.68
N ILE A 73 45.77 -24.45 1.77
CA ILE A 73 45.66 -23.85 3.11
C ILE A 73 46.26 -22.45 3.13
N GLU A 74 47.41 -22.22 2.48
CA GLU A 74 48.02 -20.89 2.41
C GLU A 74 47.09 -19.89 1.70
N ASP A 75 46.52 -20.31 0.58
CA ASP A 75 45.55 -19.51 -0.16
C ASP A 75 44.26 -19.26 0.64
N GLU A 76 43.77 -20.26 1.37
CA GLU A 76 42.58 -20.12 2.22
C GLU A 76 42.84 -19.15 3.38
N VAL A 77 44.01 -19.19 4.00
CA VAL A 77 44.40 -18.22 5.04
C VAL A 77 44.45 -16.80 4.47
N ALA A 78 44.92 -16.62 3.23
CA ALA A 78 44.89 -15.32 2.57
C ALA A 78 43.46 -14.84 2.31
N ARG A 79 42.58 -15.73 1.83
CA ARG A 79 41.14 -15.45 1.64
C ARG A 79 40.44 -15.14 2.96
N GLY A 80 40.67 -15.91 4.01
CA GLY A 80 40.12 -15.70 5.35
C GLY A 80 40.49 -14.32 5.93
N ARG A 81 41.73 -13.86 5.71
CA ARG A 81 42.14 -12.49 6.10
C ARG A 81 41.39 -11.39 5.34
N LEU A 82 41.04 -11.61 4.07
CA LEU A 82 40.24 -10.65 3.31
C LEU A 82 38.79 -10.65 3.77
N LEU A 83 38.20 -11.83 3.99
CA LEU A 83 36.84 -11.98 4.49
C LEU A 83 36.67 -11.35 5.87
N ARG A 84 37.62 -11.54 6.79
CA ARG A 84 37.60 -10.88 8.11
C ARG A 84 37.62 -9.36 7.99
N ARG A 85 38.43 -8.82 7.07
CA ARG A 85 38.49 -7.37 6.80
C ARG A 85 37.18 -6.85 6.20
N TYR A 86 36.56 -7.61 5.30
CA TYR A 86 35.26 -7.26 4.75
C TYR A 86 34.17 -7.29 5.83
N ALA A 87 34.10 -8.35 6.63
CA ALA A 87 33.14 -8.48 7.72
C ALA A 87 33.27 -7.35 8.75
N LEU A 88 34.51 -6.93 9.07
CA LEU A 88 34.72 -5.76 9.94
C LEU A 88 34.19 -4.48 9.31
N ARG A 89 34.42 -4.26 8.01
CA ARG A 89 33.91 -3.08 7.30
C ARG A 89 32.38 -3.07 7.23
N GLU A 90 31.75 -4.22 7.00
CA GLU A 90 30.29 -4.32 7.00
C GLU A 90 29.70 -4.06 8.38
N ARG A 91 30.33 -4.56 9.46
CA ARG A 91 29.91 -4.21 10.82
C ARG A 91 29.99 -2.72 11.08
N LEU A 92 31.13 -2.09 10.75
CA LEU A 92 31.29 -0.65 10.92
C LEU A 92 30.28 0.17 10.09
N ARG A 93 29.89 -0.32 8.90
CA ARG A 93 28.84 0.31 8.09
C ARG A 93 27.47 0.16 8.71
N ALA A 94 27.16 -1.02 9.25
CA ALA A 94 25.91 -1.27 9.96
C ALA A 94 25.82 -0.38 11.21
N ASP A 95 26.87 -0.32 12.02
CA ASP A 95 26.93 0.53 13.21
C ASP A 95 26.74 2.02 12.84
N ALA A 96 27.43 2.51 11.79
CA ALA A 96 27.26 3.88 11.33
C ALA A 96 25.86 4.18 10.75
N GLN A 97 25.19 3.17 10.19
CA GLN A 97 23.83 3.29 9.70
C GLN A 97 22.81 3.27 10.84
N GLU A 98 23.06 2.50 11.90
CA GLU A 98 22.27 2.54 13.15
C GLU A 98 22.39 3.92 13.83
N ASP A 99 23.60 4.49 13.90
CA ASP A 99 23.81 5.83 14.45
C ASP A 99 23.06 6.91 13.64
N ALA A 100 23.08 6.82 12.31
CA ALA A 100 22.34 7.74 11.45
C ALA A 100 20.81 7.57 11.58
N ALA A 101 20.33 6.34 11.71
CA ALA A 101 18.91 6.06 11.91
C ALA A 101 18.40 6.58 13.27
N ALA A 102 19.23 6.52 14.31
CA ALA A 102 18.90 7.09 15.63
C ALA A 102 18.73 8.61 15.58
N ASP A 103 19.56 9.32 14.80
CA ASP A 103 19.41 10.77 14.58
C ASP A 103 18.11 11.10 13.82
N ASP A 104 17.74 10.29 12.82
CA ASP A 104 16.48 10.44 12.07
C ASP A 104 15.25 10.23 12.98
N GLU A 105 15.27 9.25 13.89
CA GLU A 105 14.19 9.00 14.85
C GLU A 105 13.96 10.21 15.78
N LEU A 106 15.04 10.81 16.31
CA LEU A 106 14.96 12.03 17.13
C LEU A 106 14.33 13.20 16.36
N GLN A 107 14.62 13.31 15.05
CA GLN A 107 14.03 14.33 14.20
C GLN A 107 12.53 14.08 13.98
N ILE A 108 12.12 12.82 13.82
CA ILE A 108 10.70 12.43 13.69
C ILE A 108 9.92 12.78 14.97
N GLU A 109 10.45 12.48 16.17
CA GLU A 109 9.79 12.83 17.44
C GLU A 109 9.59 14.34 17.60
N LEU A 110 10.56 15.14 17.18
CA LEU A 110 10.47 16.60 17.22
C LEU A 110 9.37 17.12 16.29
N LEU A 111 9.21 16.53 15.10
CA LEU A 111 8.17 16.89 14.14
C LEU A 111 6.78 16.49 14.65
N LEU A 112 6.63 15.29 15.23
CA LEU A 112 5.35 14.83 15.81
C LEU A 112 4.87 15.77 16.93
N ARG A 113 5.77 16.15 17.84
CA ARG A 113 5.44 17.09 18.93
C ARG A 113 5.01 18.48 18.40
N LYS A 114 5.52 18.89 17.24
CA LYS A 114 5.14 20.14 16.58
C LYS A 114 3.74 20.04 15.96
N GLU A 115 3.35 18.88 15.44
CA GLU A 115 2.00 18.62 14.93
C GLU A 115 0.94 18.62 16.04
N ASP A 116 1.25 18.13 17.24
CA ASP A 116 0.34 18.22 18.39
C ASP A 116 -0.06 19.66 18.74
N ALA A 117 0.86 20.63 18.55
CA ALA A 117 0.57 22.05 18.72
C ALA A 117 -0.32 22.63 17.59
N SER A 118 -0.35 22.00 16.42
CA SER A 118 -1.21 22.36 15.30
C SER A 118 -2.64 21.81 15.44
N SER A 119 -2.81 20.63 16.05
CA SER A 119 -4.13 20.02 16.33
C SER A 119 -5.05 20.90 17.18
N LYS A 120 -4.50 21.71 18.10
CA LYS A 120 -5.29 22.68 18.89
C LYS A 120 -5.95 23.75 18.01
N ARG A 121 -5.28 24.23 16.96
CA ARG A 121 -5.84 25.26 16.05
C ARG A 121 -6.96 24.69 15.17
N ASN A 122 -6.88 23.40 14.85
CA ASN A 122 -7.90 22.71 14.06
C ASN A 122 -9.21 22.55 14.86
N ASN A 123 -9.14 22.34 16.17
CA ASN A 123 -10.33 22.26 17.03
C ASN A 123 -11.10 23.59 17.08
N ASP A 124 -10.40 24.73 17.16
CA ASP A 124 -11.03 26.05 17.13
C ASP A 124 -11.70 26.33 15.78
N SER A 125 -11.09 25.87 14.67
CA SER A 125 -11.67 25.96 13.33
C SER A 125 -12.92 25.09 13.17
N LEU A 126 -12.93 23.87 13.72
CA LEU A 126 -14.08 22.97 13.64
C LEU A 126 -15.28 23.51 14.43
N MET A 127 -15.07 24.06 15.62
CA MET A 127 -16.14 24.69 16.41
C MET A 127 -16.75 25.89 15.70
N SER A 128 -15.94 26.68 14.99
CA SER A 128 -16.43 27.78 14.15
C SER A 128 -17.28 27.28 12.98
N THR A 129 -16.89 26.18 12.31
CA THR A 129 -17.68 25.61 11.20
C THR A 129 -19.01 25.02 11.62
N VAL A 130 -19.07 24.34 12.78
CA VAL A 130 -20.31 23.77 13.32
C VAL A 130 -21.31 24.88 13.69
N SER A 131 -20.82 25.98 14.27
CA SER A 131 -21.66 27.14 14.56
C SER A 131 -22.20 27.79 13.28
N GLY A 132 -21.41 27.85 12.21
CA GLY A 132 -21.86 28.38 10.92
C GLY A 132 -22.95 27.52 10.26
N LEU A 133 -22.84 26.19 10.37
CA LEU A 133 -23.86 25.27 9.88
C LEU A 133 -25.19 25.39 10.64
N GLY A 134 -25.14 25.62 11.96
CA GLY A 134 -26.35 25.84 12.76
C GLY A 134 -27.17 27.04 12.27
N SER A 135 -26.50 28.17 12.01
CA SER A 135 -27.14 29.38 11.46
C SER A 135 -27.74 29.14 10.07
N ALA A 136 -27.04 28.42 9.19
CA ALA A 136 -27.53 28.15 7.84
C ALA A 136 -28.77 27.25 7.83
N VAL A 137 -28.90 26.33 8.80
CA VAL A 137 -30.09 25.50 8.95
C VAL A 137 -31.28 26.35 9.38
N GLU A 138 -31.10 27.26 10.35
CA GLU A 138 -32.15 28.19 10.78
C GLU A 138 -32.64 29.09 9.64
N ASP A 139 -31.72 29.60 8.82
CA ASP A 139 -32.07 30.43 7.65
C ASP A 139 -32.90 29.66 6.61
N LEU A 140 -32.53 28.40 6.31
CA LEU A 140 -33.27 27.56 5.38
C LEU A 140 -34.65 27.18 5.91
N GLU A 141 -34.78 26.89 7.21
CA GLU A 141 -36.08 26.62 7.83
C GLU A 141 -37.01 27.84 7.78
N ALA A 142 -36.48 29.05 7.89
CA ALA A 142 -37.24 30.28 7.72
C ALA A 142 -37.70 30.47 6.27
N GLU A 143 -36.82 30.21 5.29
CA GLU A 143 -37.15 30.28 3.87
C GLU A 143 -38.25 29.29 3.47
N VAL A 144 -38.19 28.05 3.97
CA VAL A 144 -39.23 27.03 3.72
C VAL A 144 -40.59 27.51 4.20
N ARG A 145 -40.68 28.11 5.39
CA ARG A 145 -41.95 28.63 5.92
C ARG A 145 -42.53 29.75 5.06
N LEU A 146 -41.67 30.64 4.56
CA LEU A 146 -42.10 31.69 3.65
C LEU A 146 -42.65 31.11 2.34
N LEU A 147 -41.97 30.10 1.77
CA LEU A 147 -42.44 29.44 0.55
C LEU A 147 -43.76 28.69 0.75
N GLU A 148 -43.98 28.06 1.91
CA GLU A 148 -45.25 27.42 2.25
C GLU A 148 -46.40 28.45 2.34
N GLU A 149 -46.13 29.63 2.90
CA GLU A 149 -47.11 30.74 2.94
C GLU A 149 -47.43 31.27 1.53
N GLU A 150 -46.41 31.43 0.69
CA GLU A 150 -46.58 31.84 -0.71
C GLU A 150 -47.37 30.80 -1.53
N GLU A 151 -47.09 29.51 -1.35
CA GLU A 151 -47.83 28.42 -1.99
C GLU A 151 -49.30 28.45 -1.60
N ALA A 152 -49.60 28.61 -0.31
CA ALA A 152 -50.97 28.69 0.19
C ALA A 152 -51.74 29.88 -0.42
N GLN A 153 -51.08 31.04 -0.53
CA GLN A 153 -51.65 32.22 -1.19
C GLN A 153 -51.91 31.95 -2.67
N LEU A 154 -50.94 31.37 -3.38
CA LEU A 154 -51.08 31.07 -4.80
C LEU A 154 -52.22 30.07 -5.05
N LEU A 155 -52.32 29.00 -4.25
CA LEU A 155 -53.42 28.04 -4.35
C LEU A 155 -54.79 28.71 -4.16
N GLN A 156 -54.90 29.64 -3.21
CA GLN A 156 -56.13 30.39 -3.01
C GLN A 156 -56.50 31.21 -4.25
N THR A 157 -55.52 31.89 -4.88
CA THR A 157 -55.77 32.65 -6.11
C THR A 157 -56.20 31.76 -7.27
N VAL A 158 -55.58 30.59 -7.43
CA VAL A 158 -55.94 29.62 -8.47
C VAL A 158 -57.35 29.08 -8.23
N GLN A 159 -57.71 28.76 -6.98
CA GLN A 159 -59.07 28.31 -6.64
C GLN A 159 -60.12 29.38 -6.94
N GLN A 160 -59.84 30.65 -6.60
CA GLN A 160 -60.71 31.77 -6.94
C GLN A 160 -60.87 31.94 -8.45
N ALA A 161 -59.76 31.87 -9.20
CA ALA A 161 -59.76 31.95 -10.65
C ALA A 161 -60.58 30.81 -11.28
N VAL A 162 -60.36 29.56 -10.87
CA VAL A 162 -61.12 28.39 -11.34
C VAL A 162 -62.60 28.51 -10.99
N GLY A 163 -62.94 29.02 -9.80
CA GLY A 163 -64.32 29.31 -9.40
C GLY A 163 -64.99 30.31 -10.35
N SER A 164 -64.32 31.45 -10.60
CA SER A 164 -64.85 32.47 -11.54
C SER A 164 -64.99 31.96 -12.98
N LEU A 165 -64.05 31.14 -13.46
CA LEU A 165 -64.11 30.50 -14.78
C LEU A 165 -65.22 29.44 -14.86
N SER A 166 -65.47 28.73 -13.76
CA SER A 166 -66.56 27.75 -13.68
C SER A 166 -67.93 28.44 -13.72
N ASP A 167 -68.09 29.56 -13.01
CA ASP A 167 -69.32 30.36 -13.06
C ASP A 167 -69.61 30.88 -14.48
N LEU A 168 -68.57 31.35 -15.19
CA LEU A 168 -68.67 31.74 -16.60
C LEU A 168 -69.15 30.59 -17.50
N ARG A 169 -68.62 29.37 -17.28
CA ARG A 169 -68.99 28.18 -18.06
C ARG A 169 -70.45 27.76 -17.84
N TYR A 170 -70.99 27.94 -16.63
CA TYR A 170 -72.40 27.64 -16.33
C TYR A 170 -73.33 28.84 -16.58
N GLY A 171 -72.85 29.89 -17.28
CA GLY A 171 -73.65 31.03 -17.73
C GLY A 171 -73.91 32.07 -16.65
N ARG A 172 -73.25 31.98 -15.49
CA ARG A 172 -73.23 33.03 -14.47
C ARG A 172 -72.11 34.02 -14.79
N LEU A 173 -72.47 35.10 -15.45
CA LEU A 173 -71.56 36.23 -15.63
C LEU A 173 -71.26 36.86 -14.27
N ALA A 174 -70.00 37.25 -14.03
CA ALA A 174 -69.60 37.96 -12.81
C ALA A 174 -70.41 39.23 -12.56
N ASN A 175 -70.88 39.87 -13.65
CA ASN A 175 -71.90 40.91 -13.60
C ASN A 175 -73.23 40.36 -14.17
N PRO A 176 -74.20 39.98 -13.34
CA PRO A 176 -75.48 39.44 -13.80
C PRO A 176 -76.34 40.47 -14.57
N GLN A 177 -76.07 41.77 -14.41
CA GLN A 177 -76.79 42.87 -15.07
C GLN A 177 -76.18 43.25 -16.42
N LEU A 178 -75.08 42.62 -16.84
CA LEU A 178 -74.38 42.97 -18.10
C LEU A 178 -75.31 42.84 -19.31
N ARG A 179 -76.16 41.81 -19.34
CA ARG A 179 -77.14 41.60 -20.41
C ARG A 179 -78.10 42.77 -20.53
N ASP A 180 -78.63 43.23 -19.40
CA ASP A 180 -79.61 44.32 -19.36
C ASP A 180 -78.95 45.64 -19.77
N GLN A 181 -77.72 45.89 -19.31
CA GLN A 181 -76.92 47.06 -19.70
C GLN A 181 -76.59 47.09 -21.20
N VAL A 182 -76.29 45.94 -21.80
CA VAL A 182 -76.04 45.84 -23.26
C VAL A 182 -77.33 46.06 -24.04
N LEU A 183 -78.46 45.52 -23.60
CA LEU A 183 -79.76 45.74 -24.24
C LEU A 183 -80.16 47.22 -24.18
N GLU A 184 -80.05 47.85 -23.01
CA GLU A 184 -80.30 49.29 -22.84
C GLU A 184 -79.37 50.15 -23.72
N GLY A 185 -78.09 49.78 -23.81
CA GLY A 185 -77.12 50.42 -24.70
C GLY A 185 -77.51 50.28 -26.18
N LEU A 186 -77.95 49.10 -26.62
CA LEU A 186 -78.40 48.87 -27.99
C LEU A 186 -79.70 49.63 -28.31
N ASP A 187 -80.66 49.67 -27.39
CA ASP A 187 -81.89 50.44 -27.55
C ASP A 187 -81.59 51.93 -27.69
N ASN A 188 -80.63 52.45 -26.92
CA ASN A 188 -80.16 53.83 -27.06
C ASN A 188 -79.53 54.08 -28.45
N VAL A 189 -78.68 53.17 -28.93
CA VAL A 189 -78.10 53.28 -30.28
C VAL A 189 -79.18 53.20 -31.36
N GLN A 190 -80.13 52.27 -31.26
CA GLN A 190 -81.25 52.14 -32.20
C GLN A 190 -82.13 53.39 -32.20
N ALA A 191 -82.44 53.96 -31.04
CA ALA A 191 -83.18 55.22 -30.91
C ALA A 191 -82.43 56.36 -31.62
N THR A 192 -81.10 56.47 -31.43
CA THR A 192 -80.30 57.48 -32.13
C THR A 192 -80.29 57.28 -33.63
N CYS A 193 -80.13 56.06 -34.15
CA CYS A 193 -80.18 55.78 -35.58
C CYS A 193 -81.56 56.08 -36.20
N ASN A 194 -82.65 55.75 -35.51
CA ASN A 194 -84.01 56.09 -35.95
C ASN A 194 -84.24 57.59 -35.99
N ASN A 195 -83.72 58.33 -35.01
CA ASN A 195 -83.81 59.79 -35.00
C ASN A 195 -83.00 60.43 -36.12
N VAL A 196 -81.82 59.90 -36.45
CA VAL A 196 -80.98 60.39 -37.57
C VAL A 196 -81.59 60.06 -38.93
N THR A 197 -82.23 58.90 -39.09
CA THR A 197 -82.90 58.54 -40.35
C THR A 197 -84.22 59.28 -40.53
N ALA A 198 -84.99 59.51 -39.46
CA ALA A 198 -86.21 60.32 -39.49
C ALA A 198 -85.93 61.81 -39.74
N SER A 199 -84.81 62.35 -39.25
CA SER A 199 -84.39 63.72 -39.58
C SER A 199 -83.94 63.86 -41.05
N SER A 200 -83.38 62.79 -41.64
CA SER A 200 -82.98 62.77 -43.05
C SER A 200 -84.19 62.70 -44.01
N GLN A 201 -85.27 61.97 -43.68
CA GLN A 201 -86.48 61.87 -44.50
C GLN A 201 -87.37 63.13 -44.48
N ARG A 202 -87.25 64.02 -43.49
CA ARG A 202 -87.96 65.32 -43.48
C ARG A 202 -87.27 66.41 -44.30
N ALA A 203 -86.08 66.14 -44.82
CA ALA A 203 -85.26 67.09 -45.57
C ALA A 203 -85.15 66.77 -47.08
N SER A 204 -85.96 65.82 -47.59
CA SER A 204 -86.13 65.53 -49.03
C SER A 204 -87.54 65.84 -49.51
#